data_AF-A0A9Q3PCA2-F1
#
_entry.id   AF-A0A9Q3PCA2-F1
#
_cell.length_a   1.000
_cell.length_b   1.000
_cell.length_c   1.000
_cell.angle_alpha   90.00
_cell.angle_beta   90.00
_cell.angle_gamma   90.00
#
_symmetry.space_group_name_H-M   'P 1'
#
loop_
_entity.id
_entity.type
_entity.pdbx_description
1 polymer ?
#
loop_
_entity_poly.entity_id
_entity_poly.type
_entity_poly.pdbx_seq_one_letter_code
_entity_poly.pdbx_strand_id
1 'polypeptide(L)'
;MECWSKNVNVFFCRVDEGISKAEEASGKCIQRCEHHIPAPGEGSISKTVPNQLPIVFYDPDWFNNWKAGQKSQFADVHQAAFFPDASKCLLGKQHPDERLSDKQFSQEYWDQIIEPYDISHVIENDDGLDVDSNTNN
;
A
#
# COMPACT_ATOMS: atom_id res chain seq x y z
N MET A 1 -10.46 2.80 16.32
CA MET A 1 -9.82 3.56 15.23
C MET A 1 -8.85 2.61 14.58
N GLU A 2 -9.22 2.09 13.41
CA GLU A 2 -8.34 1.28 12.58
C GLU A 2 -7.39 2.24 11.85
N CYS A 3 -6.09 1.96 11.84
CA CYS A 3 -5.12 2.78 11.12
C CYS A 3 -5.00 2.39 9.63
N TRP A 4 -5.72 1.35 9.21
CA TRP A 4 -5.65 0.75 7.89
C TRP A 4 -6.80 1.26 7.04
N SER A 5 -6.50 1.61 5.78
CA SER A 5 -7.55 2.05 4.86
C SER A 5 -8.48 0.89 4.50
N LYS A 6 -9.75 1.20 4.26
CA LYS A 6 -10.74 0.19 3.80
C LYS A 6 -10.30 -0.45 2.48
N ASN A 7 -9.63 0.32 1.63
CA ASN A 7 -9.16 -0.14 0.33
C ASN A 7 -8.11 -1.25 0.47
N VAL A 8 -7.22 -1.13 1.45
CA VAL A 8 -6.22 -2.15 1.78
C VAL A 8 -6.87 -3.46 2.21
N ASN A 9 -7.88 -3.37 3.06
CA ASN A 9 -8.59 -4.58 3.52
C ASN A 9 -9.21 -5.33 2.34
N VAL A 10 -9.83 -4.60 1.39
CA VAL A 10 -10.37 -5.18 0.15
C VAL A 10 -9.27 -5.84 -0.68
N PHE A 11 -8.10 -5.21 -0.80
CA PHE A 11 -6.96 -5.79 -1.51
C PHE A 11 -6.50 -7.12 -0.88
N PHE A 12 -6.34 -7.19 0.43
CA PHE A 12 -5.92 -8.43 1.09
C PHE A 12 -6.97 -9.53 0.98
N CYS A 13 -8.27 -9.21 1.12
CA CYS A 13 -9.33 -10.17 0.86
C CYS A 13 -9.28 -10.72 -0.58
N ARG A 14 -8.94 -9.88 -1.56
CA ARG A 14 -8.74 -10.27 -2.97
C ARG A 14 -7.57 -11.21 -3.16
N VAL A 15 -6.45 -10.94 -2.49
CA VAL A 15 -5.28 -11.83 -2.49
C VAL A 15 -5.68 -13.21 -1.95
N ASP A 16 -6.39 -13.25 -0.82
CA ASP A 16 -6.85 -14.50 -0.21
C ASP A 16 -7.79 -15.27 -1.14
N GLU A 17 -8.78 -14.61 -1.75
CA GLU A 17 -9.66 -15.23 -2.76
C GLU A 17 -8.87 -15.79 -3.96
N GLY A 18 -7.86 -15.05 -4.42
CA GLY A 18 -7.00 -15.47 -5.54
C GLY A 18 -6.19 -16.72 -5.18
N ILE A 19 -5.65 -16.77 -3.96
CA ILE A 19 -4.94 -17.94 -3.43
C ILE A 19 -5.89 -19.14 -3.34
N SER A 20 -7.10 -18.98 -2.77
CA SER A 20 -8.08 -20.08 -2.67
C SER A 20 -8.49 -20.63 -4.04
N LYS A 21 -8.76 -19.76 -5.02
CA LYS A 21 -9.09 -20.19 -6.40
C LYS A 21 -7.92 -20.92 -7.08
N ALA A 22 -6.70 -20.47 -6.85
CA ALA A 22 -5.51 -21.13 -7.38
C ALA A 22 -5.29 -22.52 -6.76
N GLU A 23 -5.65 -22.70 -5.48
CA GLU A 23 -5.63 -24.00 -4.80
C GLU A 23 -6.62 -24.98 -5.43
N GLU A 24 -7.87 -24.55 -5.65
CA GLU A 24 -8.89 -25.37 -6.31
C GLU A 24 -8.46 -25.80 -7.72
N ALA A 25 -7.87 -24.89 -8.50
CA ALA A 25 -7.44 -25.14 -9.87
C ALA A 25 -6.19 -26.03 -9.98
N SER A 26 -5.29 -26.00 -8.99
CA SER A 26 -4.02 -26.73 -9.05
C SER A 26 -4.18 -28.26 -8.97
N GLY A 27 -5.30 -28.78 -8.42
CA GLY A 27 -5.57 -30.21 -8.25
C GLY A 27 -4.54 -30.99 -7.41
N LYS A 28 -3.50 -30.31 -6.89
CA LYS A 28 -2.48 -30.86 -6.02
C LYS A 28 -2.87 -30.49 -4.60
N CYS A 29 -3.16 -31.48 -3.77
CA CYS A 29 -3.05 -31.32 -2.31
C CYS A 29 -1.58 -31.02 -2.00
N ILE A 30 -1.21 -29.74 -2.03
CA ILE A 30 -0.02 -29.29 -1.34
C ILE A 30 -0.31 -29.60 0.13
N GLN A 31 0.44 -30.52 0.75
CA GLN A 31 0.41 -30.69 2.20
C GLN A 31 0.87 -29.36 2.81
N ARG A 32 -0.08 -28.47 3.06
CA ARG A 32 0.15 -27.23 3.79
C ARG A 32 -0.14 -27.52 5.25
N CYS A 33 0.74 -27.04 6.12
CA CYS A 33 0.36 -26.80 7.50
C CYS A 33 -0.94 -26.00 7.47
N GLU A 34 -1.99 -26.48 8.12
CA GLU A 34 -3.20 -25.69 8.30
C GLU A 34 -2.78 -24.32 8.83
N HIS A 35 -3.12 -23.25 8.11
CA HIS A 35 -3.06 -21.92 8.69
C HIS A 35 -4.12 -21.90 9.79
N HIS A 36 -3.71 -22.26 10.99
CA HIS A 36 -4.50 -22.00 12.16
C HIS A 36 -4.63 -20.49 12.25
N ILE A 37 -5.82 -19.96 11.99
CA ILE A 37 -6.14 -18.58 12.36
C ILE A 37 -5.77 -18.51 13.85
N PRO A 38 -4.85 -17.61 14.26
CA PRO A 38 -4.50 -17.50 15.66
C PRO A 38 -5.79 -17.34 16.45
N ALA A 39 -5.98 -18.14 17.51
CA ALA A 39 -7.01 -17.82 18.48
C ALA A 39 -6.85 -16.33 18.83
N PRO A 40 -7.95 -15.54 18.94
CA PRO A 40 -7.86 -14.10 19.07
C PRO A 40 -6.80 -13.76 20.10
N GLY A 41 -5.65 -13.28 19.62
CA GLY A 41 -4.52 -13.03 20.49
C GLY A 41 -4.92 -11.94 21.46
N GLU A 42 -4.40 -12.02 22.69
CA GLU A 42 -4.38 -10.84 23.54
C GLU A 42 -3.84 -9.67 22.70
N GLY A 43 -4.63 -8.59 22.60
CA GLY A 43 -4.38 -7.52 21.65
C GLY A 43 -2.92 -7.10 21.68
N SER A 44 -2.28 -7.08 20.51
CA SER A 44 -0.89 -6.64 20.37
C SER A 44 -0.71 -5.29 21.09
N ILE A 45 0.17 -5.27 22.10
CA ILE A 45 0.56 -4.04 22.80
C ILE A 45 1.37 -3.10 21.91
N SER A 46 1.86 -3.59 20.76
CA SER A 46 2.58 -2.78 19.80
C SER A 46 1.58 -1.97 18.97
N LYS A 47 1.45 -0.69 19.33
CA LYS A 47 0.86 0.36 18.49
C LYS A 47 1.87 0.93 17.48
N THR A 48 3.01 0.28 17.32
CA THR A 48 4.06 0.77 16.42
C THR A 48 3.62 0.53 14.99
N VAL A 49 3.39 1.63 14.28
CA VAL A 49 3.08 1.63 12.86
C VAL A 49 4.32 1.15 12.10
N PRO A 50 4.18 0.29 11.09
CA PRO A 50 5.28 0.00 10.19
C PRO A 50 5.73 1.30 9.52
N ASN A 51 7.03 1.60 9.57
CA ASN A 51 7.57 2.81 8.96
C ASN A 51 7.69 2.64 7.44
N GLN A 52 7.56 3.75 6.71
CA GLN A 52 7.78 3.84 5.27
C GLN A 52 6.84 2.98 4.41
N LEU A 53 5.57 2.84 4.83
CA LEU A 53 4.58 2.27 3.92
C LEU A 53 4.05 3.35 2.98
N PRO A 54 3.70 2.99 1.73
CA PRO A 54 2.99 3.88 0.82
C PRO A 54 1.74 4.49 1.45
N ILE A 55 1.46 5.75 1.14
CA ILE A 55 0.34 6.50 1.75
C ILE A 55 -1.01 5.79 1.65
N VAL A 56 -1.23 5.03 0.57
CA VAL A 56 -2.45 4.25 0.29
C VAL A 56 -2.81 3.23 1.37
N PHE A 57 -1.84 2.81 2.19
CA PHE A 57 -2.05 1.84 3.26
C PHE A 57 -2.82 2.41 4.46
N TYR A 58 -2.77 3.72 4.65
CA TYR A 58 -3.31 4.37 5.83
C TYR A 58 -4.72 4.90 5.59
N ASP A 59 -5.54 4.91 6.63
CA ASP A 59 -6.83 5.58 6.56
C ASP A 59 -6.63 7.12 6.48
N PRO A 60 -7.31 7.83 5.57
CA PRO A 60 -7.10 9.27 5.36
C PRO A 60 -7.47 10.11 6.58
N ASP A 61 -8.57 9.80 7.30
CA ASP A 61 -8.92 10.53 8.52
C ASP A 61 -7.85 10.35 9.59
N TRP A 62 -7.30 9.14 9.65
CA TRP A 62 -6.25 8.79 10.59
C TRP A 62 -4.90 9.46 10.27
N PHE A 63 -4.53 9.49 8.99
CA PHE A 63 -3.32 10.15 8.49
C PHE A 63 -3.39 11.68 8.66
N ASN A 64 -4.55 12.28 8.40
CA ASN A 64 -4.72 13.73 8.47
C ASN A 64 -4.57 14.28 9.89
N ASN A 65 -4.83 13.46 10.91
CA ASN A 65 -4.66 13.84 12.32
C ASN A 65 -3.19 13.79 12.81
N TRP A 66 -2.23 13.36 11.98
CA TRP A 66 -0.82 13.31 12.36
C TRP A 66 -0.13 14.68 12.31
N LYS A 67 0.91 14.83 13.14
CA LYS A 67 1.83 15.98 13.05
C LYS A 67 2.66 15.87 11.77
N ALA A 68 2.98 17.00 11.14
CA ALA A 68 3.76 17.05 9.89
C ALA A 68 5.06 16.23 9.93
N GLY A 69 5.84 16.34 11.02
CA GLY A 69 7.08 15.55 11.18
C GLY A 69 6.85 14.03 11.27
N GLN A 70 5.70 13.58 11.74
CA GLN A 70 5.34 12.16 11.76
C GLN A 70 4.89 11.69 10.36
N LYS A 71 4.13 12.52 9.62
CA LYS A 71 3.69 12.19 8.26
C LYS A 71 4.86 11.80 7.36
N SER A 72 5.94 12.58 7.36
CA SER A 72 7.15 12.32 6.56
C SER A 72 7.99 11.13 7.07
N GLN A 73 7.96 10.83 8.39
CA GLN A 73 8.72 9.72 8.95
C GLN A 73 8.06 8.35 8.68
N PHE A 74 6.73 8.30 8.71
CA PHE A 74 6.00 7.04 8.69
C PHE A 74 5.42 6.69 7.32
N ALA A 75 5.04 7.66 6.49
CA ALA A 75 4.45 7.39 5.18
C ALA A 75 5.40 7.76 4.05
N ASP A 76 5.47 6.89 3.05
CA ASP A 76 6.04 7.23 1.74
C ASP A 76 4.96 7.92 0.90
N VAL A 77 5.23 9.19 0.58
CA VAL A 77 4.34 10.10 -0.17
C VAL A 77 4.75 10.18 -1.63
N HIS A 78 5.64 9.31 -2.12
CA HIS A 78 6.05 9.31 -3.53
C HIS A 78 5.52 8.11 -4.31
N GLN A 79 4.90 7.14 -3.63
CA GLN A 79 4.50 5.88 -4.23
C GLN A 79 3.03 5.55 -3.99
N ALA A 80 2.33 5.20 -5.07
CA ALA A 80 1.04 4.53 -5.02
C ALA A 80 1.26 3.02 -5.16
N ALA A 81 0.79 2.22 -4.19
CA ALA A 81 1.02 0.76 -4.20
C ALA A 81 -0.10 -0.05 -4.88
N PHE A 82 -1.32 0.47 -4.92
CA PHE A 82 -2.47 -0.21 -5.53
C PHE A 82 -3.52 0.81 -5.99
N PHE A 83 -4.48 0.35 -6.79
CA PHE A 83 -5.52 1.20 -7.36
C PHE A 83 -6.35 1.91 -6.28
N PRO A 84 -6.91 3.11 -6.57
CA PRO A 84 -7.89 3.77 -5.70
C PRO A 84 -9.06 2.85 -5.33
N ASP A 85 -9.39 1.94 -6.25
CA ASP A 85 -10.35 0.86 -6.06
C ASP A 85 -9.63 -0.50 -6.16
N ALA A 86 -9.29 -1.07 -5.01
CA ALA A 86 -8.63 -2.37 -4.90
C ALA A 86 -9.49 -3.52 -5.45
N SER A 87 -10.80 -3.31 -5.64
CA SER A 87 -11.67 -4.28 -6.32
C SER A 87 -11.41 -4.38 -7.83
N LYS A 88 -10.44 -3.64 -8.36
CA LYS A 88 -9.96 -3.83 -9.74
C LYS A 88 -8.64 -4.60 -9.80
N CYS A 89 -7.96 -4.77 -8.65
CA CYS A 89 -6.73 -5.53 -8.56
C CYS A 89 -6.99 -7.04 -8.68
N LEU A 90 -6.02 -7.76 -9.24
CA LEU A 90 -5.94 -9.23 -9.22
C LEU A 90 -7.17 -9.91 -9.84
N LEU A 91 -7.78 -9.27 -10.83
CA LEU A 91 -8.85 -9.88 -11.63
C LEU A 91 -8.27 -11.00 -12.50
N GLY A 92 -9.08 -12.00 -12.82
CA GLY A 92 -8.67 -13.12 -13.68
C GLY A 92 -8.18 -12.68 -15.08
N LYS A 93 -8.55 -11.46 -15.51
CA LYS A 93 -7.92 -10.76 -16.62
C LYS A 93 -7.14 -9.57 -16.06
N GLN A 94 -5.83 -9.58 -16.26
CA GLN A 94 -4.93 -8.52 -15.82
C GLN A 94 -5.40 -7.16 -16.35
N HIS A 95 -5.48 -6.15 -15.47
CA HIS A 95 -5.77 -4.78 -15.91
C HIS A 95 -4.60 -4.30 -16.77
N PRO A 96 -4.81 -3.55 -17.87
CA PRO A 96 -3.70 -3.02 -18.67
C PRO A 96 -2.68 -2.26 -17.82
N ASP A 97 -3.17 -1.55 -16.82
CA ASP A 97 -2.34 -0.68 -15.97
C ASP A 97 -1.59 -1.43 -14.87
N GLU A 98 -1.94 -2.68 -14.58
CA GLU A 98 -1.13 -3.56 -13.70
C GLU A 98 0.23 -3.92 -14.35
N ARG A 99 0.40 -3.65 -15.65
CA ARG A 99 1.67 -3.85 -16.37
C ARG A 99 2.54 -2.60 -16.39
N LEU A 100 2.04 -1.47 -15.89
CA LEU A 100 2.82 -0.24 -15.82
C LEU A 100 3.95 -0.41 -14.80
N SER A 101 5.03 0.34 -15.00
CA SER A 101 6.04 0.50 -13.96
C SER A 101 5.44 1.30 -12.79
N ASP A 102 5.89 1.03 -11.56
CA ASP A 102 5.50 1.77 -10.35
C ASP A 102 5.52 3.29 -10.52
N LYS A 103 6.49 3.82 -11.30
CA LYS A 103 6.58 5.26 -11.61
C LYS A 103 5.42 5.75 -12.47
N GLN A 104 5.08 5.01 -13.52
CA GLN A 104 3.98 5.35 -14.44
C GLN A 104 2.63 5.19 -13.74
N PHE A 105 2.48 4.10 -12.99
CA PHE A 105 1.29 3.85 -12.19
C PHE A 105 1.06 4.94 -11.15
N SER A 106 2.12 5.31 -10.41
CA SER A 106 2.04 6.41 -9.45
C SER A 106 1.63 7.68 -10.18
N GLN A 107 2.31 8.09 -11.25
CA GLN A 107 1.96 9.31 -11.98
C GLN A 107 0.50 9.37 -12.48
N GLU A 108 -0.08 8.25 -12.89
CA GLU A 108 -1.44 8.21 -13.43
C GLU A 108 -2.53 8.24 -12.35
N TYR A 109 -2.29 7.59 -11.23
CA TYR A 109 -3.28 7.43 -10.15
C TYR A 109 -3.02 8.31 -8.93
N TRP A 110 -1.89 9.02 -8.89
CA TRP A 110 -1.49 9.83 -7.74
C TRP A 110 -2.55 10.85 -7.35
N ASP A 111 -3.00 11.67 -8.28
CA ASP A 111 -3.96 12.75 -8.03
C ASP A 111 -5.27 12.24 -7.40
N GLN A 112 -5.74 11.07 -7.84
CA GLN A 112 -6.96 10.43 -7.30
C GLN A 112 -6.71 9.85 -5.91
N ILE A 113 -5.52 9.33 -5.66
CA ILE A 113 -5.15 8.71 -4.40
C ILE A 113 -4.97 9.77 -3.31
N ILE A 114 -4.36 10.91 -3.65
CA ILE A 114 -4.02 11.95 -2.67
C ILE A 114 -5.17 12.87 -2.31
N GLU A 115 -6.24 12.94 -3.12
CA GLU A 115 -7.39 13.81 -2.88
C GLU A 115 -7.92 13.81 -1.42
N PRO A 116 -8.05 12.65 -0.72
CA PRO A 116 -8.48 12.63 0.67
C PRO A 116 -7.36 12.88 1.71
N TYR A 117 -6.09 12.98 1.31
CA TYR A 117 -4.95 13.15 2.21
C TYR A 117 -4.44 14.59 2.20
N ASP A 118 -4.23 15.16 3.39
CA ASP A 118 -3.56 16.45 3.57
C ASP A 118 -2.04 16.25 3.58
N ILE A 119 -1.46 16.33 2.38
CA ILE A 119 -0.02 16.25 2.09
C ILE A 119 0.64 17.61 1.79
N SER A 120 -0.07 18.72 2.05
CA SER A 120 0.41 20.08 1.81
C SER A 120 1.82 20.37 2.38
N HIS A 121 2.14 19.78 3.53
CA HIS A 121 3.43 19.94 4.23
C HIS A 121 4.61 19.18 3.62
N VAL A 122 4.37 18.19 2.75
CA VAL A 122 5.44 17.36 2.18
C VAL A 122 6.01 17.99 0.92
N ILE A 123 5.16 18.71 0.17
CA ILE A 123 5.54 19.40 -1.09
C ILE A 123 6.55 20.52 -0.82
N GLU A 124 6.54 21.15 0.35
CA GLU A 124 7.46 22.24 0.71
C GLU A 124 8.90 21.78 1.04
N ASN A 125 9.18 20.47 1.11
CA ASN A 125 10.51 19.95 1.46
C ASN A 125 11.25 19.27 0.29
N ASP A 126 10.66 19.23 -0.92
CA ASP A 126 11.24 18.58 -2.10
C ASP A 126 11.91 19.59 -3.05
N ASP A 127 12.48 20.67 -2.51
CA ASP A 127 13.29 21.64 -3.25
C ASP A 127 14.72 21.10 -3.42
N GLY A 128 14.86 19.99 -4.15
CA GLY A 128 16.06 19.65 -4.91
C GLY A 128 17.27 19.08 -4.16
N LEU A 129 17.67 17.87 -4.54
CA LEU A 129 19.06 17.53 -4.86
C LEU A 129 19.09 16.41 -5.91
N ASP A 130 18.90 16.79 -7.17
CA ASP A 130 19.51 16.08 -8.29
C ASP A 130 20.83 16.78 -8.61
N VAL A 131 21.94 16.24 -8.09
CA VAL A 131 23.29 16.54 -8.57
C VAL A 131 23.96 15.21 -8.86
N ASP A 132 23.69 14.73 -10.08
CA ASP A 132 24.60 13.82 -10.76
C ASP A 132 25.93 14.55 -10.97
N SER A 133 26.99 14.04 -10.36
CA SER A 133 28.36 14.45 -10.66
C SER A 133 29.23 13.21 -10.69
N ASN A 134 28.97 12.35 -11.68
CA ASN A 134 29.93 11.35 -12.12
C ASN A 134 31.18 12.06 -12.67
N THR A 135 32.21 12.22 -11.82
CA THR A 135 33.54 12.67 -12.22
C THR A 135 34.41 11.44 -12.48
N ASN A 136 34.65 11.18 -13.76
CA ASN A 136 35.59 10.15 -14.22
C ASN A 136 37.01 10.70 -14.06
N ASN A 137 37.89 10.00 -13.33
CA ASN A 137 39.35 10.16 -13.36
C ASN A 137 40.00 8.78 -13.50
#